data_AF-A0A316AWW0-F1
#
_entry.id   AF-A0A316AWW0-F1
#
_cell.length_a   1.000
_cell.length_b   1.000
_cell.length_c   1.000
_cell.angle_alpha   90.00
_cell.angle_beta   90.00
_cell.angle_gamma   90.00
#
_symmetry.space_group_name_H-M   'P 1'
#
loop_
_entity.id
_entity.type
_entity.pdbx_description
1 polymer ?
#
loop_
_entity_poly.entity_id
_entity_poly.type
_entity_poly.pdbx_seq_one_letter_code
_entity_poly.pdbx_strand_id
1 'polypeptide(L)'
;MDLREKPGKVQKILEILMRIRLLSLVGLVVATIAVLASSWQNIVSLPVGASGALVEWLPDFSVANAWNSAQYLVVATIATVVLSFVFGKVRAGVSAVASIALFVGSLVLMDGNETMPLIFFGVLALVSIVCILFVKMGVACGLFPFVLGWLFLSALVAVLQPSLEPSYLVWAALSALGFAGTMGLSALAGKYLGEGMPKGGAMVKAAKQMVVPMLVSSLLVVTAIAFDMPNVQVVEGAAQPAKNANIWGAVLFFFVFNLWFFVIQFPVMTFAPWERLRSGSRRVEMKDKKKKTAKKSSKK
;
A
#
# COMPACT_ATOMS: atom_id res chain seq x y z
N MET A 1 -11.25 -3.00 21.86
CA MET A 1 -10.16 -3.90 22.29
C MET A 1 -10.70 -4.61 23.50
N ASP A 2 -10.91 -5.91 23.41
CA ASP A 2 -11.17 -6.69 24.61
C ASP A 2 -9.95 -6.52 25.51
N LEU A 3 -10.14 -5.88 26.66
CA LEU A 3 -9.10 -5.66 27.67
C LEU A 3 -8.60 -6.98 28.29
N ARG A 4 -9.14 -8.12 27.84
CA ARG A 4 -8.88 -9.46 28.37
C ARG A 4 -7.80 -10.24 27.61
N GLU A 5 -7.48 -9.90 26.37
CA GLU A 5 -6.39 -10.55 25.63
C GLU A 5 -5.10 -9.73 25.70
N LYS A 6 -4.00 -10.36 26.14
CA LYS A 6 -2.67 -9.74 26.07
C LYS A 6 -2.34 -9.44 24.62
N PRO A 7 -1.90 -8.21 24.28
CA PRO A 7 -1.57 -7.87 22.91
C PRO A 7 -0.40 -8.74 22.41
N GLY A 8 -0.62 -9.43 21.29
CA GLY A 8 0.42 -10.24 20.64
C GLY A 8 1.59 -9.38 20.14
N LYS A 9 2.74 -10.02 19.82
CA LYS A 9 3.97 -9.31 19.40
C LYS A 9 3.75 -8.36 18.22
N VAL A 10 3.11 -8.82 17.15
CA VAL A 10 2.79 -8.01 15.96
C VAL A 10 1.93 -6.80 16.31
N GLN A 11 0.95 -6.97 17.20
CA GLN A 11 0.08 -5.89 17.62
C GLN A 11 0.85 -4.81 18.39
N LYS A 12 1.76 -5.21 19.30
CA LYS A 12 2.62 -4.27 20.03
C LYS A 12 3.48 -3.44 19.08
N ILE A 13 4.06 -4.06 18.05
CA ILE A 13 4.87 -3.36 17.04
C ILE A 13 4.02 -2.34 16.30
N LEU A 14 2.85 -2.74 15.79
CA LEU A 14 1.94 -1.82 15.08
C LEU A 14 1.47 -0.65 15.97
N GLU A 15 1.23 -0.90 17.25
CA GLU A 15 0.89 0.16 18.21
C GLU A 15 2.06 1.13 18.43
N ILE A 16 3.31 0.63 18.51
CA ILE A 16 4.51 1.47 18.58
C ILE A 16 4.66 2.31 17.31
N LEU A 17 4.46 1.71 16.13
CA LEU A 17 4.50 2.41 14.85
C LEU A 17 3.48 3.55 14.78
N MET A 18 2.27 3.36 15.34
CA MET A 18 1.31 4.46 15.44
C MET A 18 1.73 5.57 16.43
N ARG A 19 2.56 5.27 17.44
CA ARG A 19 3.07 6.30 18.36
C ARG A 19 4.11 7.20 17.69
N ILE A 20 4.90 6.66 16.78
CA ILE A 20 5.91 7.42 16.01
C ILE A 20 5.33 8.10 14.77
N ARG A 21 4.01 8.10 14.57
CA ARG A 21 3.33 8.66 13.38
C ARG A 21 3.75 10.08 13.01
N LEU A 22 4.09 10.93 13.99
CA LEU A 22 4.53 12.30 13.72
C LEU A 22 5.92 12.32 13.09
N LEU A 23 6.83 11.46 13.57
CA LEU A 23 8.15 11.30 12.96
C LEU A 23 8.04 10.76 11.54
N SER A 24 7.14 9.80 11.29
CA SER A 24 6.86 9.29 9.95
C SER A 24 6.37 10.39 9.01
N LEU A 25 5.46 11.26 9.48
CA LEU A 25 4.94 12.38 8.69
C LEU A 25 6.01 13.43 8.40
N VAL A 26 6.79 13.83 9.41
CA VAL A 26 7.88 14.80 9.26
C VAL A 26 8.94 14.24 8.32
N GLY A 27 9.36 12.99 8.51
CA GLY A 27 10.31 12.31 7.64
C GLY A 27 9.82 12.24 6.20
N LEU A 28 8.55 11.88 5.99
CA LEU A 28 7.92 11.89 4.67
C LEU A 28 7.99 13.29 4.04
N VAL A 29 7.57 14.35 4.74
CA VAL A 29 7.52 15.70 4.17
C VAL A 29 8.92 16.23 3.87
N VAL A 30 9.85 16.16 4.82
CA VAL A 30 11.21 16.69 4.66
C VAL A 30 11.94 15.96 3.55
N ALA A 31 11.91 14.62 3.56
CA ALA A 31 12.65 13.83 2.57
C ALA A 31 12.01 13.93 1.18
N THR A 32 10.67 13.98 1.08
CA THR A 32 10.00 14.17 -0.21
C THR A 32 10.33 15.54 -0.79
N ILE A 33 10.28 16.63 -0.01
CA ILE A 33 10.64 17.97 -0.50
C ILE A 33 12.10 18.03 -0.94
N ALA A 34 13.03 17.47 -0.15
CA ALA A 34 14.44 17.47 -0.48
C ALA A 34 14.72 16.75 -1.82
N VAL A 35 14.13 15.57 -2.04
CA VAL A 35 14.34 14.80 -3.27
C VAL A 35 13.58 15.36 -4.46
N LEU A 36 12.37 15.90 -4.26
CA LEU A 36 11.64 16.62 -5.32
C LEU A 36 12.44 17.81 -5.82
N ALA A 37 13.10 18.56 -4.93
CA ALA A 37 13.91 19.71 -5.31
C ALA A 37 15.18 19.32 -6.08
N SER A 38 15.80 18.18 -5.77
CA SER A 38 17.09 17.77 -6.36
C SER A 38 16.97 16.82 -7.54
N SER A 39 15.86 16.08 -7.68
CA SER A 39 15.79 14.90 -8.56
C SER A 39 14.41 14.67 -9.16
N TRP A 40 13.64 15.75 -9.39
CA TRP A 40 12.30 15.70 -9.99
C TRP A 40 12.24 14.87 -11.28
N GLN A 41 13.20 15.06 -12.19
CA GLN A 41 13.24 14.34 -13.47
C GLN A 41 13.33 12.81 -13.28
N ASN A 42 14.10 12.35 -12.29
CA ASN A 42 14.22 10.92 -11.97
C ASN A 42 12.94 10.35 -11.35
N ILE A 43 12.15 11.16 -10.64
CA ILE A 43 10.86 10.72 -10.10
C ILE A 43 9.83 10.59 -11.21
N VAL A 44 9.83 11.52 -12.18
CA VAL A 44 8.90 11.53 -13.31
C VAL A 44 9.24 10.48 -14.37
N SER A 45 10.52 10.15 -14.54
CA SER A 45 10.94 9.10 -15.48
C SER A 45 10.43 7.72 -15.08
N LEU A 46 10.18 7.46 -13.78
CA LEU A 46 9.65 6.19 -13.29
C LEU A 46 8.29 5.80 -13.91
N PRO A 47 7.21 6.60 -13.74
CA PRO A 47 5.92 6.31 -14.36
C PRO A 47 5.97 6.33 -15.88
N VAL A 48 6.76 7.23 -16.49
CA VAL A 48 6.92 7.29 -17.95
C VAL A 48 7.53 5.99 -18.47
N GLY A 49 8.69 5.60 -17.95
CA GLY A 49 9.39 4.37 -18.36
C GLY A 49 8.57 3.12 -18.06
N ALA A 50 7.86 3.07 -16.93
CA ALA A 50 6.95 1.98 -16.62
C ALA A 50 5.77 1.89 -17.60
N SER A 51 5.16 3.02 -17.97
CA SER A 51 4.06 3.05 -18.93
C SER A 51 4.50 2.63 -20.34
N GLY A 52 5.64 3.12 -20.82
CA GLY A 52 6.21 2.71 -22.11
C GLY A 52 6.50 1.21 -22.16
N ALA A 53 7.21 0.68 -21.15
CA ALA A 53 7.51 -0.75 -21.07
C ALA A 53 6.25 -1.63 -21.00
N LEU A 54 5.18 -1.13 -20.34
CA LEU A 54 3.93 -1.86 -20.22
C LEU A 54 3.14 -1.84 -21.54
N VAL A 55 3.13 -0.72 -22.27
CA VAL A 55 2.47 -0.64 -23.59
C VAL A 55 3.21 -1.46 -24.64
N GLU A 56 4.53 -1.52 -24.61
CA GLU A 56 5.29 -2.39 -25.53
C GLU A 56 5.00 -3.88 -25.28
N TRP A 57 4.74 -4.26 -24.03
CA TRP A 57 4.44 -5.65 -23.66
C TRP A 57 2.99 -6.07 -23.95
N LEU A 58 2.05 -5.13 -24.00
CA LEU A 58 0.61 -5.39 -24.14
C LEU A 58 0.17 -6.02 -25.47
N PRO A 59 0.66 -5.58 -26.65
CA PRO A 59 0.32 -6.16 -27.95
C PRO A 59 0.67 -7.64 -28.09
N ASP A 60 1.78 -8.06 -27.47
CA ASP A 60 2.24 -9.46 -27.48
C ASP A 60 1.69 -10.29 -26.31
N PHE A 61 0.72 -9.73 -25.55
CA PHE A 61 0.18 -10.39 -24.38
C PHE A 61 -0.63 -11.62 -24.76
N SER A 62 -0.05 -12.79 -24.47
CA SER A 62 -0.74 -14.07 -24.40
C SER A 62 -0.39 -14.74 -23.06
N VAL A 63 -1.25 -15.64 -22.57
CA VAL A 63 -0.97 -16.38 -21.32
C VAL A 63 0.36 -17.13 -21.42
N ALA A 64 0.66 -17.69 -22.59
CA ALA A 64 1.92 -18.36 -22.87
C ALA A 64 3.11 -17.38 -22.85
N ASN A 65 2.99 -16.21 -23.49
CA ASN A 65 4.06 -15.20 -23.49
C ASN A 65 4.28 -14.60 -22.10
N ALA A 66 3.22 -14.33 -21.35
CA ALA A 66 3.32 -13.84 -19.97
C ALA A 66 3.97 -14.87 -19.04
N TRP A 67 3.67 -16.16 -19.23
CA TRP A 67 4.31 -17.24 -18.47
C TRP A 67 5.78 -17.42 -18.84
N ASN A 68 6.15 -17.21 -20.09
CA ASN A 68 7.53 -17.37 -20.55
C ASN A 68 8.44 -16.15 -20.28
N SER A 69 7.85 -14.94 -20.22
CA SER A 69 8.60 -13.67 -20.10
C SER A 69 8.51 -13.00 -18.73
N ALA A 70 7.48 -13.29 -17.93
CA ALA A 70 7.21 -12.62 -16.66
C ALA A 70 6.59 -13.56 -15.61
N GLN A 71 7.07 -14.81 -15.57
CA GLN A 71 6.47 -15.88 -14.77
C GLN A 71 6.32 -15.50 -13.30
N TYR A 72 7.38 -14.96 -12.69
CA TYR A 72 7.39 -14.64 -11.27
C TYR A 72 6.52 -13.41 -10.97
N LEU A 73 6.44 -12.45 -11.89
CA LEU A 73 5.55 -11.28 -11.78
C LEU A 73 4.06 -11.68 -11.86
N VAL A 74 3.71 -12.61 -12.76
CA VAL A 74 2.37 -13.20 -12.84
C VAL A 74 2.02 -13.94 -11.55
N VAL A 75 2.93 -14.79 -11.06
CA VAL A 75 2.74 -15.52 -9.79
C VAL A 75 2.58 -14.56 -8.61
N ALA A 76 3.40 -13.51 -8.53
CA ALA A 76 3.31 -12.49 -7.49
C ALA A 76 1.96 -11.75 -7.53
N THR A 77 1.45 -11.45 -8.72
CA THR A 77 0.14 -10.78 -8.89
C THR A 77 -1.00 -11.68 -8.40
N ILE A 78 -1.02 -12.95 -8.83
CA ILE A 78 -2.03 -13.93 -8.39
C ILE A 78 -1.96 -14.13 -6.88
N ALA A 79 -0.75 -14.33 -6.34
CA ALA A 79 -0.55 -14.50 -4.90
C ALA A 79 -1.02 -13.28 -4.11
N THR A 80 -0.76 -12.06 -4.59
CA THR A 80 -1.23 -10.81 -3.95
C THR A 80 -2.75 -10.79 -3.83
N VAL A 81 -3.45 -11.16 -4.91
CA VAL A 81 -4.92 -11.25 -4.91
C VAL A 81 -5.39 -12.32 -3.92
N VAL A 82 -4.85 -13.55 -4.02
CA VAL A 82 -5.25 -14.68 -3.17
C VAL A 82 -5.02 -14.36 -1.69
N LEU A 83 -3.84 -13.86 -1.32
CA LEU A 83 -3.51 -13.50 0.06
C LEU A 83 -4.41 -12.38 0.59
N SER A 84 -4.77 -11.41 -0.26
CA SER A 84 -5.71 -10.35 0.10
C SER A 84 -7.10 -10.89 0.41
N PHE A 85 -7.58 -11.89 -0.34
CA PHE A 85 -8.85 -12.58 -0.06
C PHE A 85 -8.76 -13.46 1.20
N VAL A 86 -7.69 -14.22 1.37
CA VAL A 86 -7.54 -15.17 2.50
C VAL A 86 -7.45 -14.42 3.83
N PHE A 87 -6.60 -13.40 3.93
CA PHE A 87 -6.35 -12.69 5.19
C PHE A 87 -7.25 -11.47 5.39
N GLY A 88 -7.54 -10.73 4.31
CA GLY A 88 -8.33 -9.50 4.34
C GLY A 88 -9.81 -9.69 3.92
N LYS A 89 -10.23 -10.92 3.61
CA LYS A 89 -11.60 -11.28 3.18
C LYS A 89 -11.98 -10.57 1.88
N VAL A 90 -13.26 -10.72 1.50
CA VAL A 90 -13.83 -10.14 0.26
C VAL A 90 -13.55 -8.64 0.14
N ARG A 91 -13.59 -7.87 1.23
CA ARG A 91 -13.38 -6.41 1.16
C ARG A 91 -11.97 -6.03 0.73
N ALA A 92 -10.95 -6.64 1.34
CA ALA A 92 -9.57 -6.37 0.96
C ALA A 92 -9.24 -6.96 -0.42
N GLY A 93 -9.76 -8.14 -0.74
CA GLY A 93 -9.60 -8.78 -2.05
C GLY A 93 -10.16 -7.93 -3.18
N VAL A 94 -11.42 -7.49 -3.08
CA VAL A 94 -12.05 -6.63 -4.09
C VAL A 94 -11.33 -5.29 -4.22
N SER A 95 -10.94 -4.65 -3.10
CA SER A 95 -10.16 -3.41 -3.18
C SER A 95 -8.80 -3.62 -3.82
N ALA A 96 -8.12 -4.74 -3.56
CA ALA A 96 -6.83 -5.03 -4.16
C ALA A 96 -6.94 -5.22 -5.67
N VAL A 97 -7.92 -6.01 -6.14
CA VAL A 97 -8.19 -6.21 -7.57
C VAL A 97 -8.53 -4.88 -8.26
N ALA A 98 -9.45 -4.10 -7.68
CA ALA A 98 -9.83 -2.80 -8.23
C ALA A 98 -8.63 -1.84 -8.28
N SER A 99 -7.79 -1.81 -7.22
CA SER A 99 -6.60 -0.98 -7.18
C SER A 99 -5.55 -1.37 -8.21
N ILE A 100 -5.26 -2.66 -8.36
CA ILE A 100 -4.32 -3.15 -9.38
C ILE A 100 -4.83 -2.79 -10.76
N ALA A 101 -6.11 -3.05 -11.05
CA ALA A 101 -6.72 -2.73 -12.34
C ALA A 101 -6.67 -1.22 -12.64
N LEU A 102 -6.99 -0.37 -11.67
CA LEU A 102 -6.92 1.10 -11.81
C LEU A 102 -5.48 1.58 -12.02
N PHE A 103 -4.51 1.01 -11.30
CA PHE A 103 -3.12 1.38 -11.43
C PHE A 103 -2.55 0.97 -12.80
N VAL A 104 -2.75 -0.28 -13.19
CA VAL A 104 -2.32 -0.77 -14.51
C VAL A 104 -3.01 0.01 -15.62
N GLY A 105 -4.34 0.19 -15.53
CA GLY A 105 -5.10 0.98 -16.49
C GLY A 105 -4.60 2.43 -16.61
N SER A 106 -4.16 3.03 -15.50
CA SER A 106 -3.56 4.37 -15.54
C SER A 106 -2.22 4.41 -16.26
N LEU A 107 -1.38 3.39 -16.11
CA LEU A 107 -0.13 3.29 -16.86
C LEU A 107 -0.37 3.09 -18.35
N VAL A 108 -1.37 2.28 -18.72
CA VAL A 108 -1.79 2.12 -20.13
C VAL A 108 -2.21 3.46 -20.74
N LEU A 109 -3.01 4.25 -20.01
CA LEU A 109 -3.47 5.56 -20.48
C LEU A 109 -2.35 6.60 -20.58
N MET A 110 -1.25 6.44 -19.83
CA MET A 110 -0.10 7.33 -19.92
C MET A 110 0.73 7.12 -21.18
N ASP A 111 0.79 5.89 -21.71
CA ASP A 111 1.40 5.55 -23.00
C ASP A 111 2.81 6.15 -23.23
N GLY A 112 3.66 6.17 -22.20
CA GLY A 112 5.01 6.72 -22.29
C GLY A 112 5.07 8.23 -22.55
N ASN A 113 3.95 8.95 -22.52
CA ASN A 113 3.90 10.37 -22.83
C ASN A 113 4.49 11.19 -21.69
N GLU A 114 5.62 11.86 -21.92
CA GLU A 114 6.36 12.67 -20.94
C GLU A 114 5.58 13.87 -20.38
N THR A 115 4.51 14.31 -21.06
CA THR A 115 3.67 15.43 -20.59
C THR A 115 2.56 14.99 -19.63
N MET A 116 2.22 13.70 -19.64
CA MET A 116 1.14 13.13 -18.83
C MET A 116 1.44 12.92 -17.33
N PRO A 117 2.68 12.71 -16.84
CA PRO A 117 2.94 12.45 -15.43
C PRO A 117 2.51 13.59 -14.52
N LEU A 118 2.75 14.84 -14.92
CA LEU A 118 2.33 16.02 -14.15
C LEU A 118 0.81 16.10 -14.03
N ILE A 119 0.11 15.86 -15.14
CA ILE A 119 -1.35 15.80 -15.18
C ILE A 119 -1.84 14.65 -14.32
N PHE A 120 -1.21 13.48 -14.40
CA PHE A 120 -1.54 12.29 -13.64
C PHE A 120 -1.40 12.52 -12.13
N PHE A 121 -0.25 13.00 -11.66
CA PHE A 121 -0.03 13.32 -10.24
C PHE A 121 -0.97 14.43 -9.77
N GLY A 122 -1.19 15.47 -10.57
CA GLY A 122 -2.07 16.60 -10.24
C GLY A 122 -3.53 16.19 -10.11
N VAL A 123 -4.06 15.43 -11.08
CA VAL A 123 -5.44 14.91 -11.05
C VAL A 123 -5.61 13.94 -9.90
N LEU A 124 -4.66 13.01 -9.68
CA LEU A 124 -4.73 12.07 -8.57
C LEU A 124 -4.73 12.81 -7.22
N ALA A 125 -3.89 13.83 -7.05
CA ALA A 125 -3.86 14.66 -5.86
C ALA A 125 -5.21 15.38 -5.66
N LEU A 126 -5.75 16.02 -6.69
CA LEU A 126 -7.04 16.72 -6.63
C LEU A 126 -8.19 15.75 -6.28
N VAL A 127 -8.28 14.62 -6.97
CA VAL A 127 -9.27 13.56 -6.67
C VAL A 127 -9.11 13.08 -5.24
N SER A 128 -7.89 12.87 -4.76
CA SER A 128 -7.65 12.44 -3.39
C SER A 128 -8.11 13.47 -2.34
N ILE A 129 -7.92 14.77 -2.62
CA ILE A 129 -8.39 15.88 -1.77
C ILE A 129 -9.93 15.95 -1.77
N VAL A 130 -10.57 15.84 -2.94
CA VAL A 130 -12.03 15.81 -3.03
C VAL A 130 -12.58 14.58 -2.29
N CYS A 131 -11.98 13.42 -2.49
CA CYS A 131 -12.37 12.18 -1.82
C CYS A 131 -12.24 12.28 -0.29
N ILE A 132 -11.14 12.80 0.24
CA ILE A 132 -10.96 12.91 1.70
C ILE A 132 -11.92 13.94 2.33
N LEU A 133 -12.29 14.99 1.60
CA LEU A 133 -13.19 16.04 2.07
C LEU A 133 -14.66 15.64 2.01
N PHE A 134 -15.10 14.94 0.95
CA PHE A 134 -16.53 14.74 0.68
C PHE A 134 -16.98 13.28 0.74
N VAL A 135 -16.10 12.31 0.50
CA VAL A 135 -16.50 10.90 0.37
C VAL A 135 -16.39 10.16 1.70
N LYS A 136 -17.53 9.69 2.21
CA LYS A 136 -17.61 8.87 3.44
C LYS A 136 -17.34 7.38 3.15
N MET A 137 -16.18 7.07 2.59
CA MET A 137 -15.73 5.69 2.38
C MET A 137 -14.32 5.47 2.94
N GLY A 138 -14.06 4.27 3.45
CA GLY A 138 -12.73 3.90 3.98
C GLY A 138 -11.62 4.09 2.95
N VAL A 139 -11.85 3.58 1.72
CA VAL A 139 -10.93 3.68 0.58
C VAL A 139 -10.61 5.15 0.24
N ALA A 140 -11.61 6.03 0.27
CA ALA A 140 -11.41 7.47 0.03
C ALA A 140 -10.54 8.14 1.12
N CYS A 141 -10.73 7.76 2.38
CA CYS A 141 -9.89 8.24 3.49
C CYS A 141 -8.43 7.76 3.36
N GLY A 142 -8.20 6.63 2.70
CA GLY A 142 -6.87 6.10 2.44
C GLY A 142 -6.15 6.67 1.23
N LEU A 143 -6.89 7.26 0.28
CA LEU A 143 -6.35 7.73 -0.99
C LEU A 143 -5.38 8.90 -0.83
N PHE A 144 -5.72 9.91 -0.04
CA PHE A 144 -4.84 11.07 0.16
C PHE A 144 -3.53 10.71 0.89
N PRO A 145 -3.55 9.98 2.03
CA PRO A 145 -2.33 9.46 2.62
C PRO A 145 -1.51 8.58 1.68
N PHE A 146 -2.16 7.81 0.80
CA PHE A 146 -1.46 7.02 -0.23
C PHE A 146 -0.71 7.93 -1.20
N VAL A 147 -1.34 8.95 -1.77
CA VAL A 147 -0.68 9.85 -2.73
C VAL A 147 0.56 10.51 -2.12
N LEU A 148 0.47 10.98 -0.87
CA LEU A 148 1.60 11.58 -0.17
C LEU A 148 2.74 10.57 0.07
N GLY A 149 2.43 9.37 0.55
CA GLY A 149 3.45 8.34 0.76
C GLY A 149 3.99 7.76 -0.54
N TRP A 150 3.18 7.68 -1.60
CA TRP A 150 3.56 7.14 -2.88
C TRP A 150 4.60 8.02 -3.58
N LEU A 151 4.48 9.36 -3.49
CA LEU A 151 5.54 10.28 -3.93
C LEU A 151 6.86 10.00 -3.19
N PHE A 152 6.80 9.73 -1.89
CA PHE A 152 7.99 9.38 -1.12
C PHE A 152 8.59 8.04 -1.54
N LEU A 153 7.76 7.02 -1.85
CA LEU A 153 8.24 5.75 -2.41
C LEU A 153 8.96 5.97 -3.74
N SER A 154 8.36 6.75 -4.65
CA SER A 154 8.97 7.09 -5.94
C SER A 154 10.29 7.84 -5.76
N ALA A 155 10.36 8.78 -4.81
CA ALA A 155 11.60 9.48 -4.45
C ALA A 155 12.69 8.52 -3.95
N LEU A 156 12.35 7.58 -3.05
CA LEU A 156 13.30 6.58 -2.56
C LEU A 156 13.81 5.68 -3.70
N VAL A 157 12.92 5.22 -4.58
CA VAL A 157 13.31 4.38 -5.72
C VAL A 157 14.18 5.15 -6.72
N ALA A 158 13.85 6.41 -7.00
CA ALA A 158 14.62 7.27 -7.91
C ALA A 158 16.05 7.52 -7.40
N VAL A 159 16.26 7.68 -6.09
CA VAL A 159 17.60 7.85 -5.50
C VAL A 159 18.41 6.54 -5.57
N LEU A 160 17.75 5.39 -5.51
CA LEU A 160 18.39 4.07 -5.56
C LEU A 160 18.62 3.56 -6.99
N GLN A 161 17.99 4.19 -7.99
CA GLN A 161 18.07 3.84 -9.41
C GLN A 161 19.50 3.71 -9.96
N PRO A 162 20.47 4.60 -9.66
CA PRO A 162 21.83 4.49 -10.22
C PRO A 162 22.58 3.23 -9.77
N SER A 163 22.11 2.58 -8.70
CA SER A 163 22.77 1.40 -8.15
C SER A 163 22.14 0.08 -8.66
N LEU A 164 20.96 0.12 -9.30
CA LEU A 164 20.13 -1.06 -9.55
C LEU A 164 19.23 -0.88 -10.79
N GLU A 165 19.58 -1.53 -11.91
CA GLU A 165 18.68 -1.73 -13.05
C GLU A 165 18.01 -3.12 -12.96
N PRO A 166 16.81 -3.33 -13.56
CA PRO A 166 15.91 -2.34 -14.18
C PRO A 166 14.88 -1.80 -13.16
N SER A 167 14.82 -0.48 -12.96
CA SER A 167 14.05 0.17 -11.87
C SER A 167 12.56 0.44 -12.19
N TYR A 168 12.17 0.49 -13.47
CA TYR A 168 10.85 1.00 -13.88
C TYR A 168 9.69 0.02 -13.65
N LEU A 169 9.81 -1.23 -14.13
CA LEU A 169 8.81 -2.27 -13.89
C LEU A 169 8.73 -2.66 -12.41
N VAL A 170 9.88 -2.63 -11.71
CA VAL A 170 9.99 -2.78 -10.25
C VAL A 170 9.14 -1.73 -9.54
N TRP A 171 9.34 -0.47 -9.91
CA TRP A 171 8.57 0.63 -9.37
C TRP A 171 7.07 0.44 -9.64
N ALA A 172 6.69 0.01 -10.85
CA ALA A 172 5.30 -0.23 -11.21
C ALA A 172 4.66 -1.34 -10.35
N ALA A 173 5.33 -2.48 -10.21
CA ALA A 173 4.85 -3.61 -9.43
C ALA A 173 4.74 -3.28 -7.93
N LEU A 174 5.76 -2.61 -7.36
CA LEU A 174 5.73 -2.15 -5.98
C LEU A 174 4.67 -1.07 -5.75
N SER A 175 4.46 -0.17 -6.71
CA SER A 175 3.42 0.87 -6.65
C SER A 175 2.02 0.26 -6.70
N ALA A 176 1.78 -0.71 -7.59
CA ALA A 176 0.53 -1.46 -7.66
C ALA A 176 0.25 -2.22 -6.35
N LEU A 177 1.27 -2.90 -5.81
CA LEU A 177 1.17 -3.60 -4.52
C LEU A 177 0.90 -2.62 -3.36
N GLY A 178 1.62 -1.50 -3.32
CA GLY A 178 1.45 -0.46 -2.31
C GLY A 178 0.05 0.16 -2.35
N PHE A 179 -0.49 0.41 -3.55
CA PHE A 179 -1.84 0.93 -3.73
C PHE A 179 -2.89 -0.09 -3.29
N ALA A 180 -2.78 -1.35 -3.74
CA ALA A 180 -3.65 -2.44 -3.34
C ALA A 180 -3.65 -2.68 -1.82
N GLY A 181 -2.46 -2.70 -1.21
CA GLY A 181 -2.27 -2.84 0.23
C GLY A 181 -2.91 -1.70 1.01
N THR A 182 -2.75 -0.47 0.55
CA THR A 182 -3.29 0.71 1.22
C THR A 182 -4.80 0.78 1.11
N MET A 183 -5.37 0.47 -0.05
CA MET A 183 -6.83 0.43 -0.23
C MET A 183 -7.45 -0.75 0.54
N GLY A 184 -6.80 -1.92 0.57
CA GLY A 184 -7.22 -3.07 1.38
C GLY A 184 -7.22 -2.78 2.87
N LEU A 185 -6.15 -2.16 3.37
CA LEU A 185 -6.07 -1.69 4.76
C LEU A 185 -7.20 -0.70 5.08
N SER A 186 -7.47 0.23 4.17
CA SER A 186 -8.51 1.25 4.31
C SER A 186 -9.92 0.68 4.31
N ALA A 187 -10.19 -0.29 3.44
CA ALA A 187 -11.46 -0.99 3.37
C ALA A 187 -11.73 -1.80 4.66
N LEU A 188 -10.70 -2.44 5.20
CA LEU A 188 -10.75 -3.16 6.47
C LEU A 188 -10.93 -2.22 7.67
N ALA A 189 -10.15 -1.14 7.74
CA ALA A 189 -10.27 -0.15 8.81
C ALA A 189 -11.64 0.51 8.81
N GLY A 190 -12.16 0.89 7.63
CA GLY A 190 -13.51 1.42 7.46
C GLY A 190 -14.60 0.46 7.93
N LYS A 191 -14.45 -0.84 7.67
CA LYS A 191 -15.36 -1.88 8.20
C LYS A 191 -15.36 -1.88 9.74
N TYR A 192 -14.19 -1.95 10.36
CA TYR A 192 -14.08 -1.99 11.83
C TYR A 192 -14.59 -0.71 12.50
N LEU A 193 -14.39 0.45 11.88
CA LEU A 193 -14.96 1.72 12.34
C LEU A 193 -16.49 1.72 12.25
N GLY A 194 -17.05 1.17 11.16
CA GLY A 194 -18.50 0.98 11.01
C GLY A 194 -19.09 0.06 12.08
N GLU A 195 -18.32 -0.94 12.53
CA GLU A 195 -18.67 -1.82 13.67
C GLU A 195 -18.52 -1.13 15.05
N GLY A 196 -18.08 0.14 15.09
CA GLY A 196 -17.99 0.93 16.31
C GLY A 196 -16.67 0.80 17.08
N MET A 197 -15.64 0.15 16.51
CA MET A 197 -14.31 0.12 17.11
C MET A 197 -13.68 1.53 17.19
N PRO A 198 -12.85 1.81 18.21
CA PRO A 198 -12.07 3.04 18.25
C PRO A 198 -11.06 3.07 17.09
N LYS A 199 -10.77 4.27 16.57
CA LYS A 199 -9.87 4.53 15.44
C LYS A 199 -8.55 3.76 15.52
N GLY A 200 -7.82 3.90 16.63
CA GLY A 200 -6.54 3.19 16.80
C GLY A 200 -6.68 1.66 16.77
N GLY A 201 -7.74 1.12 17.39
CA GLY A 201 -8.00 -0.32 17.39
C GLY A 201 -8.40 -0.85 16.01
N ALA A 202 -9.20 -0.10 15.25
CA ALA A 202 -9.58 -0.45 13.88
C ALA A 202 -8.36 -0.49 12.94
N MET A 203 -7.49 0.52 13.02
CA MET A 203 -6.27 0.60 12.21
C MET A 203 -5.30 -0.54 12.52
N VAL A 204 -5.02 -0.80 13.79
CA VAL A 204 -4.11 -1.88 14.20
C VAL A 204 -4.66 -3.25 13.81
N LYS A 205 -5.98 -3.47 13.95
CA LYS A 205 -6.62 -4.73 13.55
C LYS A 205 -6.59 -4.94 12.03
N ALA A 206 -6.85 -3.90 11.26
CA ALA A 206 -6.73 -3.93 9.80
C ALA A 206 -5.28 -4.20 9.36
N ALA A 207 -4.32 -3.47 9.92
CA ALA A 207 -2.91 -3.67 9.62
C ALA A 207 -2.43 -5.08 9.98
N LYS A 208 -2.81 -5.62 11.14
CA LYS A 208 -2.47 -6.99 11.54
C LYS A 208 -2.92 -8.03 10.50
N GLN A 209 -4.07 -7.83 9.86
CA GLN A 209 -4.55 -8.71 8.77
C GLN A 209 -3.78 -8.51 7.47
N MET A 210 -3.25 -7.32 7.22
CA MET A 210 -2.47 -7.02 6.01
C MET A 210 -0.98 -7.31 6.14
N VAL A 211 -0.44 -7.55 7.35
CA VAL A 211 1.00 -7.84 7.55
C VAL A 211 1.48 -9.00 6.68
N VAL A 212 0.81 -10.15 6.75
CA VAL A 212 1.22 -11.35 5.98
C VAL A 212 1.05 -11.13 4.47
N PRO A 213 -0.12 -10.67 3.97
CA PRO A 213 -0.28 -10.33 2.56
C PRO A 213 0.83 -9.41 2.03
N MET A 214 1.16 -8.34 2.76
CA MET A 214 2.14 -7.36 2.29
C MET A 214 3.57 -7.89 2.33
N LEU A 215 3.97 -8.61 3.38
CA LEU A 215 5.31 -9.19 3.46
C LEU A 215 5.53 -10.27 2.40
N VAL A 216 4.58 -11.18 2.24
CA VAL A 216 4.71 -12.28 1.26
C VAL A 216 4.61 -11.75 -0.17
N SER A 217 3.67 -10.84 -0.45
CA SER A 217 3.52 -10.28 -1.79
C SER A 217 4.71 -9.42 -2.19
N SER A 218 5.24 -8.61 -1.26
CA SER A 218 6.45 -7.83 -1.55
C SER A 218 7.67 -8.73 -1.77
N LEU A 219 7.80 -9.82 -1.01
CA LEU A 219 8.84 -10.82 -1.24
C LEU A 219 8.71 -11.43 -2.64
N LEU A 220 7.50 -11.83 -3.04
CA LEU A 220 7.26 -12.41 -4.37
C LEU A 220 7.51 -11.40 -5.51
N VAL A 221 7.08 -10.15 -5.33
CA VAL A 221 7.37 -9.08 -6.30
C VAL A 221 8.88 -8.87 -6.42
N VAL A 222 9.64 -8.81 -5.32
CA VAL A 222 11.09 -8.64 -5.42
C VAL A 222 11.82 -9.87 -5.97
N THR A 223 11.28 -11.08 -5.78
CA THR A 223 11.84 -12.26 -6.45
C THR A 223 11.65 -12.21 -7.95
N ALA A 224 10.56 -11.62 -8.45
CA ALA A 224 10.41 -11.38 -9.89
C ALA A 224 11.52 -10.44 -10.41
N ILE A 225 11.95 -9.46 -9.62
CA ILE A 225 13.09 -8.59 -9.96
C ILE A 225 14.38 -9.41 -10.07
N ALA A 226 14.62 -10.33 -9.14
CA ALA A 226 15.83 -11.14 -9.14
C ALA A 226 15.90 -12.11 -10.33
N PHE A 227 14.76 -12.63 -10.79
CA PHE A 227 14.68 -13.76 -11.73
C PHE A 227 14.10 -13.43 -13.10
N ASP A 228 13.06 -12.58 -13.21
CA ASP A 228 12.48 -12.14 -14.49
C ASP A 228 13.28 -10.97 -15.10
N MET A 229 14.05 -10.23 -14.28
CA MET A 229 14.70 -8.98 -14.67
C MET A 229 16.19 -8.96 -14.33
N PRO A 230 17.01 -9.90 -14.88
CA PRO A 230 18.45 -9.86 -14.66
C PRO A 230 19.03 -8.53 -15.17
N ASN A 231 20.03 -8.00 -14.45
CA ASN A 231 20.73 -6.76 -14.79
C ASN A 231 21.03 -6.71 -16.30
N VAL A 232 20.85 -5.59 -16.97
CA VAL A 232 21.47 -5.41 -18.30
C VAL A 232 22.85 -4.83 -18.01
N GLN A 233 23.91 -5.61 -18.20
CA GLN A 233 25.25 -5.00 -18.20
C GLN A 233 25.44 -4.36 -19.57
N VAL A 234 25.34 -3.04 -19.65
CA VAL A 234 25.77 -2.29 -20.83
C VAL A 234 27.30 -2.30 -20.84
N VAL A 235 27.87 -3.32 -21.45
CA VAL A 235 29.29 -3.34 -21.83
C VAL A 235 29.33 -3.23 -23.35
N GLU A 236 29.94 -2.15 -23.84
CA GLU A 236 30.31 -1.96 -25.26
C GLU A 236 29.16 -2.10 -26.29
N GLY A 237 28.11 -1.26 -26.16
CA GLY A 237 27.18 -1.00 -27.27
C GLY A 237 26.25 -2.15 -27.67
N ALA A 238 26.24 -3.26 -26.95
CA ALA A 238 25.26 -4.33 -27.10
C ALA A 238 24.65 -4.66 -25.73
N ALA A 239 23.31 -4.60 -25.63
CA ALA A 239 22.61 -5.08 -24.46
C ALA A 239 22.83 -6.60 -24.34
N GLN A 240 23.71 -7.04 -23.43
CA GLN A 240 23.80 -8.45 -23.07
C GLN A 240 23.03 -8.67 -21.76
N PRO A 241 22.18 -9.72 -21.69
CA PRO A 241 21.54 -10.10 -20.44
C PRO A 241 22.63 -10.49 -19.42
N ALA A 242 22.67 -9.83 -18.25
CA ALA A 242 23.66 -10.18 -17.25
C ALA A 242 23.45 -11.62 -16.79
N LYS A 243 24.53 -12.38 -16.77
CA LYS A 243 24.56 -13.77 -16.30
C LYS A 243 24.28 -13.93 -14.79
N ASN A 244 24.04 -12.85 -14.04
CA ASN A 244 23.90 -12.87 -12.59
C ASN A 244 22.57 -12.24 -12.13
N ALA A 245 21.81 -12.98 -11.33
CA ALA A 245 20.60 -12.49 -10.67
C ALA A 245 20.90 -11.29 -9.75
N ASN A 246 20.11 -10.22 -9.83
CA ASN A 246 20.27 -9.01 -9.01
C ASN A 246 19.70 -9.20 -7.59
N ILE A 247 20.28 -10.14 -6.85
CA ILE A 247 19.81 -10.54 -5.51
C ILE A 247 19.91 -9.37 -4.52
N TRP A 248 21.02 -8.63 -4.55
CA TRP A 248 21.22 -7.49 -3.66
C TRP A 248 20.20 -6.37 -3.90
N GLY A 249 19.86 -6.11 -5.16
CA GLY A 249 18.80 -5.18 -5.51
C GLY A 249 17.44 -5.60 -4.99
N ALA A 250 17.07 -6.87 -5.19
CA ALA A 250 15.82 -7.42 -4.70
C ALA A 250 15.71 -7.32 -3.16
N VAL A 251 16.80 -7.63 -2.44
CA VAL A 251 16.86 -7.51 -0.98
C VAL A 251 16.68 -6.05 -0.54
N LEU A 252 17.38 -5.11 -1.19
CA LEU A 252 17.26 -3.69 -0.87
C LEU A 252 15.83 -3.18 -1.11
N PHE A 253 15.24 -3.48 -2.28
CA PHE A 253 13.86 -3.09 -2.59
C PHE A 253 12.84 -3.70 -1.64
N PHE A 254 13.06 -4.93 -1.17
CA PHE A 254 12.21 -5.55 -0.16
C PHE A 254 12.20 -4.75 1.13
N PHE A 255 13.38 -4.39 1.64
CA PHE A 255 13.49 -3.60 2.87
C PHE A 255 12.93 -2.19 2.69
N VAL A 256 13.25 -1.53 1.58
CA VAL A 256 12.78 -0.17 1.27
C VAL A 256 11.25 -0.14 1.18
N PHE A 257 10.65 -1.09 0.46
CA PHE A 257 9.19 -1.16 0.33
C PHE A 257 8.51 -1.43 1.67
N ASN A 258 9.02 -2.38 2.47
CA ASN A 258 8.41 -2.70 3.76
C ASN A 258 8.62 -1.61 4.81
N LEU A 259 9.78 -0.96 4.80
CA LEU A 259 10.04 0.24 5.60
C LEU A 259 9.05 1.34 5.24
N TRP A 260 8.90 1.62 3.94
CA TRP A 260 7.92 2.57 3.44
C TRP A 260 6.50 2.19 3.88
N PHE A 261 6.04 0.97 3.64
CA PHE A 261 4.66 0.58 3.92
C PHE A 261 4.33 0.57 5.42
N PHE A 262 5.17 -0.05 6.26
CA PHE A 262 4.87 -0.23 7.68
C PHE A 262 5.29 0.94 8.56
N VAL A 263 6.40 1.61 8.24
CA VAL A 263 6.96 2.69 9.10
C VAL A 263 6.53 4.07 8.63
N ILE A 264 6.24 4.25 7.34
CA ILE A 264 5.83 5.55 6.79
C ILE A 264 4.34 5.56 6.47
N GLN A 265 3.90 4.75 5.52
CA GLN A 265 2.53 4.76 5.00
C GLN A 265 1.52 4.44 6.10
N PHE A 266 1.65 3.29 6.79
CA PHE A 266 0.68 2.86 7.80
C PHE A 266 0.46 3.90 8.94
N PRO A 267 1.50 4.49 9.56
CA PRO A 267 1.30 5.53 10.56
C PRO A 267 0.66 6.80 9.98
N VAL A 268 1.02 7.20 8.76
CA VAL A 268 0.46 8.39 8.08
C VAL A 268 -1.04 8.21 7.78
N MET A 269 -1.47 6.99 7.47
CA MET A 269 -2.91 6.67 7.31
C MET A 269 -3.72 7.10 8.53
N THR A 270 -3.15 7.10 9.74
CA THR A 270 -3.88 7.49 10.96
C THR A 270 -4.26 8.97 11.02
N PHE A 271 -3.70 9.84 10.16
CA PHE A 271 -4.09 11.26 10.12
C PHE A 271 -5.36 11.53 9.32
N ALA A 272 -5.84 10.56 8.52
CA ALA A 272 -7.08 10.74 7.77
C ALA A 272 -8.32 10.90 8.70
N PRO A 273 -9.41 11.54 8.22
CA PRO A 273 -10.61 11.85 8.98
C PRO A 273 -11.54 10.63 9.17
N TRP A 274 -11.00 9.56 9.76
CA TRP A 274 -11.68 8.29 10.04
C TRP A 274 -12.92 8.41 10.93
N GLU A 275 -13.05 9.50 11.70
CA GLU A 275 -14.16 9.73 12.62
C GLU A 275 -15.52 9.77 11.90
N ARG A 276 -15.52 10.22 10.64
CA ARG A 276 -16.71 10.28 9.79
C ARG A 276 -17.30 8.90 9.45
N LEU A 277 -16.48 7.85 9.56
CA LEU A 277 -16.85 6.47 9.23
C LEU A 277 -17.30 5.68 10.46
N ARG A 278 -17.20 6.26 11.66
CA ARG A 278 -17.58 5.59 12.89
C ARG A 278 -19.10 5.58 13.04
N SER A 279 -19.67 4.42 13.34
CA SER A 279 -21.10 4.36 13.69
C SER A 279 -21.35 5.15 14.98
N GLY A 280 -22.31 6.08 14.92
CA GLY A 280 -22.77 6.87 16.07
C GLY A 280 -23.49 6.03 17.13
N SER A 281 -23.74 4.74 16.88
CA SER A 281 -24.41 3.81 17.80
C SER A 281 -23.45 3.26 18.85
N ARG A 282 -22.88 4.16 19.67
CA ARG A 282 -22.52 3.83 21.05
C ARG A 282 -23.61 4.36 21.99
N ARG A 283 -24.87 3.97 21.74
CA ARG A 283 -25.76 3.79 22.90
C ARG A 283 -25.18 2.60 23.64
N VAL A 284 -24.40 2.89 24.66
CA VAL A 284 -24.12 1.92 25.71
C VAL A 284 -25.51 1.51 26.19
N GLU A 285 -25.98 0.33 25.77
CA GLU A 285 -26.99 -0.37 26.55
C GLU A 285 -26.33 -0.67 27.88
N MET A 286 -26.38 0.31 28.78
CA MET A 286 -26.32 0.05 30.20
C MET A 286 -27.50 -0.89 30.41
N LYS A 287 -27.24 -2.19 30.35
CA LYS A 287 -28.13 -3.16 30.98
C LYS A 287 -28.11 -2.76 32.43
N ASP A 288 -29.09 -1.94 32.81
CA ASP A 288 -29.43 -1.66 34.18
C ASP A 288 -29.58 -3.03 34.82
N LYS A 289 -28.53 -3.45 35.54
CA LYS A 289 -28.63 -4.53 36.50
C LYS A 289 -29.61 -3.98 37.53
N LYS A 290 -30.91 -4.25 37.31
CA LYS A 290 -31.95 -4.12 38.33
C LYS A 290 -31.42 -4.85 39.56
N LYS A 291 -30.91 -4.08 40.51
CA LYS A 291 -30.72 -4.55 41.88
C LYS A 291 -32.09 -5.03 42.30
N LYS A 292 -32.23 -6.34 42.50
CA LYS A 292 -33.42 -6.92 43.13
C LYS A 292 -33.54 -6.23 44.49
N THR A 293 -34.55 -5.38 44.63
CA THR A 293 -34.97 -4.83 45.90
C THR A 293 -35.31 -6.01 46.81
N ALA A 294 -34.45 -6.25 47.80
CA ALA A 294 -34.71 -7.24 48.83
C ALA A 294 -35.95 -6.77 49.58
N LYS A 295 -37.06 -7.48 49.36
CA LYS A 295 -38.33 -7.30 50.04
C LYS A 295 -38.13 -7.75 51.49
N LYS A 296 -37.74 -6.83 52.38
CA LYS A 296 -37.71 -7.10 53.82
C LYS A 296 -39.15 -7.02 54.34
N SER A 297 -39.75 -8.19 54.48
CA SER A 297 -40.95 -8.45 55.26
C SER A 297 -40.72 -7.99 56.70
N SER A 298 -41.40 -6.92 57.11
CA SER A 298 -41.61 -6.57 58.53
C SER A 298 -43.05 -6.91 58.86
N LYS A 299 -43.26 -8.08 59.48
CA LYS A 299 -44.48 -8.41 60.22
C LYS A 299 -44.06 -9.07 61.54
N LYS A 300 -44.71 -8.58 62.59
CA LYS A 300 -44.57 -8.86 64.02
C LYS A 300 -43.45 -8.13 64.73
#